data_AF-A0A2N5A748-F1
#
_entry.id   AF-A0A2N5A748-F1
#
_cell.length_a   1.000
_cell.length_b   1.000
_cell.length_c   1.000
_cell.angle_alpha   90.00
_cell.angle_beta   90.00
_cell.angle_gamma   90.00
#
_symmetry.space_group_name_H-M   'P 1'
#
loop_
_entity.id
_entity.type
_entity.pdbx_description
1 polymer ?
#
loop_
_entity_poly.entity_id
_entity_poly.type
_entity_poly.pdbx_seq_one_letter_code
_entity_poly.pdbx_strand_id
1 'polypeptide(L)'
;AERFCAPAFGENLSTTGLTEQNVYIGDIFRWGEALIQVTQPRSPCFKLNFHFAIGDMAQLVQNSGKTGWLYRVIAGGQVSSDAPLELVSRLSDVSVHEAGAIAWQMPFDDDQYHRLLSAAGLSVSWSRTLQKRRLSGKIEDSSRRLWGK
;
A
#
# COMPACT_ATOMS: atom_id res chain seq x y z
N ALA A 1 -14.36 -12.80 -16.82
CA ALA A 1 -14.00 -13.44 -15.54
C ALA A 1 -12.54 -13.93 -15.52
N GLU A 2 -12.03 -14.52 -16.61
CA GLU A 2 -10.69 -15.14 -16.68
C GLU A 2 -9.48 -14.22 -16.40
N ARG A 3 -9.65 -12.89 -16.46
CA ARG A 3 -8.55 -11.92 -16.23
C ARG A 3 -8.33 -11.52 -14.77
N PHE A 4 -9.26 -11.86 -13.87
CA PHE A 4 -9.18 -11.47 -12.45
C PHE A 4 -8.82 -12.68 -11.58
N CYS A 5 -7.63 -13.22 -11.79
CA CYS A 5 -7.02 -14.27 -10.97
C CYS A 5 -5.62 -13.85 -10.54
N ALA A 6 -5.09 -14.40 -9.45
CA ALA A 6 -3.72 -14.15 -9.06
C ALA A 6 -2.73 -14.73 -10.10
N PRO A 7 -1.62 -14.05 -10.46
CA PRO A 7 -1.15 -12.77 -9.94
C PRO A 7 -1.41 -11.57 -10.87
N ALA A 8 -2.65 -11.37 -11.34
CA ALA A 8 -2.98 -10.34 -12.35
C ALA A 8 -2.68 -8.89 -11.92
N PHE A 9 -2.51 -8.61 -10.63
CA PHE A 9 -2.09 -7.29 -10.15
C PHE A 9 -0.57 -7.18 -9.96
N GLY A 10 0.18 -8.23 -10.29
CA GLY A 10 1.63 -8.31 -10.15
C GLY A 10 2.06 -8.42 -8.69
N GLU A 11 1.28 -9.11 -7.87
CA GLU A 11 1.60 -9.44 -6.49
C GLU A 11 2.58 -10.62 -6.40
N ASN A 12 3.45 -10.57 -5.39
CA ASN A 12 4.30 -11.72 -5.04
C ASN A 12 3.61 -12.66 -4.04
N LEU A 13 2.75 -12.10 -3.19
CA LEU A 13 2.03 -12.82 -2.14
C LEU A 13 0.52 -12.68 -2.37
N SER A 14 -0.17 -13.81 -2.53
CA SER A 14 -1.62 -13.88 -2.63
C SER A 14 -2.17 -14.62 -1.42
N THR A 15 -3.12 -14.03 -0.71
CA THR A 15 -3.62 -14.56 0.57
C THR A 15 -5.13 -14.43 0.65
N THR A 16 -5.73 -15.14 1.61
CA THR A 16 -7.11 -14.92 2.04
C THR A 16 -7.10 -14.46 3.50
N GLY A 17 -8.10 -13.67 3.89
CA GLY A 17 -8.23 -13.16 5.26
C GLY A 17 -7.41 -11.90 5.58
N LEU A 18 -6.36 -11.57 4.81
CA LEU A 18 -5.65 -10.30 4.92
C LEU A 18 -6.16 -9.29 3.89
N THR A 19 -6.52 -8.10 4.36
CA THR A 19 -7.06 -7.00 3.55
C THR A 19 -6.54 -5.67 4.08
N GLU A 20 -6.77 -4.59 3.34
CA GLU A 20 -6.34 -3.25 3.74
C GLU A 20 -6.95 -2.79 5.07
N GLN A 21 -8.06 -3.38 5.49
CA GLN A 21 -8.77 -3.02 6.73
C GLN A 21 -8.20 -3.67 7.99
N ASN A 22 -7.49 -4.80 7.88
CA ASN A 22 -6.97 -5.53 9.04
C ASN A 22 -5.45 -5.69 9.05
N VAL A 23 -4.77 -5.16 8.02
CA VAL A 23 -3.32 -5.01 7.95
C VAL A 23 -2.95 -3.56 8.20
N TYR A 24 -1.94 -3.33 9.05
CA TYR A 24 -1.56 -2.01 9.52
C TYR A 24 -0.17 -1.60 9.03
N ILE A 25 0.03 -0.30 8.81
CA ILE A 25 1.36 0.24 8.52
C ILE A 25 2.27 -0.09 9.69
N GLY A 26 3.42 -0.67 9.38
CA GLY A 26 4.38 -1.11 10.39
C GLY A 26 4.18 -2.52 10.93
N ASP A 27 3.08 -3.21 10.59
CA ASP A 27 2.91 -4.62 10.94
C ASP A 27 4.13 -5.42 10.46
N ILE A 28 4.68 -6.26 11.34
CA ILE A 28 5.81 -7.15 11.04
C ILE A 28 5.28 -8.58 11.01
N PHE A 29 5.50 -9.25 9.90
CA PHE A 29 5.20 -10.65 9.72
C PHE A 29 6.50 -11.46 9.71
N ARG A 30 6.48 -12.59 10.41
CA ARG A 30 7.41 -13.68 10.18
C ARG A 30 6.90 -14.53 9.02
N TRP A 31 7.80 -14.89 8.12
CA TRP A 31 7.53 -15.80 7.01
C TRP A 31 8.71 -16.73 6.85
N GLY A 32 8.58 -17.98 7.29
CA GLY A 32 9.73 -18.88 7.43
C GLY A 32 10.79 -18.27 8.35
N GLU A 33 12.00 -18.08 7.83
CA GLU A 33 13.13 -17.46 8.55
C GLU A 33 13.21 -15.94 8.35
N ALA A 34 12.40 -15.38 7.45
CA ALA A 34 12.43 -13.96 7.14
C ALA A 34 11.49 -13.14 8.04
N LEU A 35 11.83 -11.85 8.18
CA LEU A 35 10.94 -10.84 8.75
C LEU A 35 10.65 -9.78 7.69
N ILE A 36 9.36 -9.52 7.44
CA ILE A 36 8.90 -8.50 6.50
C ILE A 36 7.99 -7.50 7.21
N GLN A 37 8.10 -6.22 6.88
CA GLN A 37 7.31 -5.15 7.50
C GLN A 37 6.49 -4.40 6.45
N VAL A 38 5.21 -4.17 6.74
CA VAL A 38 4.31 -3.36 5.89
C VAL A 38 4.78 -1.91 5.87
N THR A 39 4.94 -1.34 4.67
CA THR A 39 5.53 0.00 4.50
C THR A 39 4.60 1.04 3.93
N GLN A 40 3.72 0.64 3.02
CA GLN A 40 2.81 1.55 2.32
C GLN A 40 1.73 0.78 1.58
N PRO A 41 0.56 1.40 1.33
CA PRO A 41 -0.34 0.96 0.27
C PRO A 41 0.38 0.96 -1.08
N ARG A 42 0.01 0.03 -1.96
CA ARG A 42 0.55 0.00 -3.31
C ARG A 42 -0.13 1.09 -4.14
N SER A 43 0.62 2.09 -4.59
CA SER A 43 0.07 3.13 -5.46
C SER A 43 -0.33 2.55 -6.84
N PRO A 44 -1.60 2.65 -7.25
CA PRO A 44 -2.02 2.20 -8.58
C PRO A 44 -1.34 3.04 -9.67
N CYS A 45 -1.04 2.43 -10.81
CA CYS A 45 -0.38 3.10 -11.93
C CYS A 45 -1.06 2.76 -13.27
N PHE A 46 -0.97 3.69 -14.23
CA PHE A 46 -1.64 3.62 -15.53
C PHE A 46 -1.33 2.35 -16.33
N LYS A 47 -0.21 1.67 -16.05
CA LYS A 47 0.13 0.39 -16.69
C LYS A 47 -0.94 -0.68 -16.45
N LEU A 48 -1.69 -0.61 -15.34
CA LEU A 48 -2.83 -1.49 -15.08
C LEU A 48 -3.94 -1.30 -16.12
N ASN A 49 -4.16 -0.07 -16.61
CA ASN A 49 -5.20 0.22 -17.59
C ASN A 49 -4.95 -0.57 -18.88
N PHE A 50 -3.68 -0.60 -19.31
CA PHE A 50 -3.24 -1.39 -20.46
C PHE A 50 -3.26 -2.89 -20.17
N HIS A 51 -2.78 -3.33 -19.00
CA HIS A 51 -2.72 -4.74 -18.63
C HIS A 51 -4.10 -5.42 -18.65
N PHE A 52 -5.11 -4.75 -18.09
CA PHE A 52 -6.48 -5.28 -18.04
C PHE A 52 -7.31 -4.94 -19.29
N ALA A 53 -6.82 -4.05 -20.16
CA ALA A 53 -7.59 -3.41 -21.23
C ALA A 53 -8.86 -2.70 -20.72
N ILE A 54 -8.73 -2.00 -19.58
CA ILE A 54 -9.79 -1.23 -18.93
C ILE A 54 -9.24 0.18 -18.73
N GLY A 55 -9.80 1.16 -19.44
CA GLY A 55 -9.20 2.50 -19.61
C GLY A 55 -8.91 3.28 -18.32
N ASP A 56 -9.65 2.99 -17.25
CA ASP A 56 -9.63 3.67 -15.95
C ASP A 56 -9.29 2.72 -14.78
N MET A 57 -8.71 1.54 -15.04
CA MET A 57 -8.46 0.52 -14.02
C MET A 57 -7.69 1.05 -12.80
N ALA A 58 -6.63 1.82 -13.01
CA ALA A 58 -5.83 2.41 -11.94
C ALA A 58 -6.63 3.36 -11.06
N GLN A 59 -7.56 4.13 -11.65
CA GLN A 59 -8.44 5.03 -10.93
C GLN A 59 -9.47 4.23 -10.10
N LEU A 60 -10.06 3.17 -10.67
CA LEU A 60 -10.99 2.29 -9.96
C LEU A 60 -10.35 1.60 -8.75
N VAL A 61 -9.11 1.11 -8.91
CA VAL A 61 -8.33 0.51 -7.82
C VAL A 61 -8.06 1.54 -6.72
N GLN A 62 -7.66 2.77 -7.07
CA GLN A 62 -7.43 3.83 -6.07
C GLN A 62 -8.72 4.23 -5.34
N ASN A 63 -9.82 4.42 -6.08
CA ASN A 63 -11.09 4.88 -5.52
C ASN A 63 -11.72 3.83 -4.60
N SER A 64 -11.58 2.54 -4.93
CA SER A 64 -12.09 1.45 -4.10
C SER A 64 -11.24 1.14 -2.87
N GLY A 65 -9.99 1.62 -2.83
CA GLY A 65 -9.02 1.30 -1.76
C GLY A 65 -8.46 -0.12 -1.80
N LYS A 66 -8.85 -0.94 -2.81
CA LYS A 66 -8.42 -2.34 -2.98
C LYS A 66 -7.06 -2.42 -3.67
N THR A 67 -6.05 -1.84 -3.04
CA THR A 67 -4.74 -1.59 -3.64
C THR A 67 -3.69 -2.65 -3.33
N GLY A 68 -3.86 -3.40 -2.24
CA GLY A 68 -2.79 -4.16 -1.61
C GLY A 68 -1.72 -3.25 -1.00
N TRP A 69 -0.59 -3.83 -0.60
CA TRP A 69 0.50 -3.10 0.04
C TRP A 69 1.86 -3.66 -0.33
N LEU A 70 2.91 -2.94 0.07
CA LEU A 70 4.30 -3.34 -0.13
C LEU A 70 4.99 -3.56 1.21
N TYR A 71 5.91 -4.51 1.22
CA TYR A 71 6.77 -4.81 2.36
C TYR A 71 8.20 -4.32 2.12
N ARG A 72 8.92 -4.06 3.22
CA ARG A 72 10.38 -4.14 3.25
C ARG A 72 10.80 -5.43 3.94
N VAL A 73 11.96 -5.93 3.57
CA VAL A 73 12.61 -7.04 4.28
C VAL A 73 13.40 -6.45 5.46
N ILE A 74 13.05 -6.84 6.68
CA ILE A 74 13.75 -6.46 7.91
C ILE A 74 14.92 -7.43 8.16
N ALA A 75 14.66 -8.73 7.96
CA ALA A 75 15.67 -9.77 8.01
C ALA A 75 15.46 -10.71 6.83
N GLY A 76 16.51 -10.93 6.04
CA GLY A 76 16.52 -11.94 4.99
C GLY A 76 16.57 -13.34 5.61
N GLY A 77 16.00 -14.32 4.90
CA GLY A 77 15.94 -15.71 5.35
C GLY A 77 15.23 -16.57 4.29
N GLN A 78 15.25 -17.88 4.47
CA GLN A 78 14.52 -18.78 3.58
C GLN A 78 13.01 -18.69 3.81
N VAL A 79 12.27 -18.73 2.70
CA VAL A 79 10.81 -18.65 2.67
C VAL A 79 10.25 -19.74 1.75
N SER A 80 9.01 -20.15 1.97
CA SER A 80 8.31 -21.10 1.10
C SER A 80 6.82 -20.81 1.04
N SER A 81 6.13 -21.41 0.07
CA SER A 81 4.65 -21.37 -0.03
C SER A 81 3.96 -22.11 1.12
N ASP A 82 4.66 -23.04 1.78
CA ASP A 82 4.11 -23.85 2.87
C ASP A 82 4.26 -23.15 4.23
N ALA A 83 5.15 -22.16 4.33
CA ALA A 83 5.31 -21.33 5.51
C ALA A 83 4.26 -20.19 5.51
N PRO A 84 3.42 -20.08 6.55
CA PRO A 84 2.42 -19.02 6.62
C PRO A 84 3.04 -17.65 6.95
N LEU A 85 2.27 -16.59 6.73
CA LEU A 85 2.56 -15.27 7.28
C LEU A 85 2.03 -15.20 8.72
N GLU A 86 2.92 -14.99 9.67
CA GLU A 86 2.59 -14.90 11.09
C GLU A 86 2.82 -13.48 11.58
N LEU A 87 1.76 -12.78 11.99
CA LEU A 87 1.90 -11.45 12.57
C LEU A 87 2.63 -11.56 13.92
N VAL A 88 3.82 -10.97 14.00
CA VAL A 88 4.64 -11.00 15.22
C VAL A 88 4.70 -9.65 15.94
N SER A 89 4.37 -8.56 15.27
CA SER A 89 4.31 -7.24 15.90
C SER A 89 3.37 -6.29 15.14
N ARG A 90 2.63 -5.48 15.89
CA ARG A 90 1.84 -4.35 15.40
C ARG A 90 2.38 -3.07 16.00
N LEU A 91 2.89 -2.18 15.16
CA LEU A 91 3.62 -0.99 15.59
C LEU A 91 2.88 0.34 15.34
N SER A 92 1.73 0.30 14.69
CA SER A 92 0.87 1.48 14.52
C SER A 92 -0.60 1.10 14.56
N ASP A 93 -1.44 2.11 14.74
CA ASP A 93 -2.90 2.04 14.72
C ASP A 93 -3.49 2.48 13.38
N VAL A 94 -2.65 2.74 12.36
CA VAL A 94 -3.09 3.15 11.02
C VAL A 94 -3.13 1.95 10.09
N SER A 95 -4.33 1.54 9.71
CA SER A 95 -4.56 0.50 8.71
C SER A 95 -4.02 0.92 7.33
N VAL A 96 -3.74 -0.05 6.46
CA VAL A 96 -3.38 0.22 5.06
C VAL A 96 -4.52 0.98 4.36
N HIS A 97 -5.77 0.69 4.70
CA HIS A 97 -6.93 1.40 4.17
C HIS A 97 -6.95 2.86 4.60
N GLU A 98 -6.77 3.17 5.88
CA GLU A 98 -6.67 4.55 6.38
C GLU A 98 -5.52 5.30 5.70
N ALA A 99 -4.35 4.66 5.55
CA ALA A 99 -3.22 5.28 4.85
C ALA A 99 -3.58 5.62 3.38
N GLY A 100 -4.27 4.72 2.68
CA GLY A 100 -4.78 4.96 1.32
C GLY A 100 -5.81 6.09 1.26
N ALA A 101 -6.72 6.15 2.23
CA ALA A 101 -7.74 7.20 2.33
C ALA A 101 -7.12 8.58 2.55
N ILE A 102 -6.18 8.70 3.50
CA ILE A 102 -5.41 9.93 3.78
C ILE A 102 -4.66 10.38 2.53
N ALA A 103 -4.10 9.45 1.75
CA ALA A 103 -3.34 9.80 0.56
C ALA A 103 -4.21 10.25 -0.61
N TRP A 104 -5.38 9.64 -0.84
CA TRP A 104 -6.06 9.75 -2.13
C TRP A 104 -7.55 10.13 -2.09
N GLN A 105 -8.20 10.06 -0.93
CA GLN A 105 -9.64 10.25 -0.82
C GLN A 105 -10.01 11.48 0.02
N MET A 106 -9.18 11.83 1.00
CA MET A 106 -9.43 12.95 1.90
C MET A 106 -9.00 14.29 1.29
N PRO A 107 -9.68 15.39 1.63
CA PRO A 107 -9.15 16.73 1.38
C PRO A 107 -7.87 16.97 2.18
N PHE A 108 -7.25 18.13 1.98
CA PHE A 108 -6.06 18.50 2.74
C PHE A 108 -6.34 18.52 4.24
N ASP A 109 -5.56 17.76 5.02
CA ASP A 109 -5.67 17.67 6.47
C ASP A 109 -4.26 17.43 7.05
N ASP A 110 -3.69 18.46 7.69
CA ASP A 110 -2.34 18.39 8.27
C ASP A 110 -2.24 17.39 9.42
N ASP A 111 -3.31 17.25 10.22
CA ASP A 111 -3.35 16.35 11.37
C ASP A 111 -3.31 14.90 10.91
N GLN A 112 -4.02 14.56 9.83
CA GLN A 112 -3.98 13.23 9.24
C GLN A 112 -2.62 12.92 8.60
N TYR A 113 -1.98 13.91 7.96
CA TYR A 113 -0.62 13.75 7.47
C TYR A 113 0.38 13.53 8.60
N HIS A 114 0.23 14.27 9.71
CA HIS A 114 1.04 14.08 10.90
C HIS A 114 0.82 12.68 11.51
N ARG A 115 -0.43 12.22 11.62
CA ARG A 115 -0.78 10.87 12.09
C ARG A 115 -0.10 9.80 11.24
N LEU A 116 -0.24 9.87 9.92
CA LEU A 116 0.36 8.88 9.03
C LEU A 116 1.89 8.94 9.02
N LEU A 117 2.50 10.13 9.08
CA LEU A 117 3.96 10.29 9.24
C LEU A 117 4.49 9.66 10.54
N SER A 118 3.65 9.58 11.57
CA SER A 118 3.99 8.98 12.86
C SER A 118 3.87 7.44 12.86
N ALA A 119 3.27 6.85 11.81
CA ALA A 119 3.15 5.41 11.70
C ALA A 119 4.52 4.76 11.50
N ALA A 120 4.93 3.95 12.48
CA ALA A 120 6.19 3.22 12.41
C ALA A 120 6.24 2.36 11.15
N GLY A 121 7.38 2.36 10.46
CA GLY A 121 7.55 1.53 9.28
C GLY A 121 7.10 2.16 7.95
N LEU A 122 6.52 3.37 7.94
CA LEU A 122 6.15 4.05 6.69
C LEU A 122 7.32 4.12 5.69
N SER A 123 7.03 4.01 4.40
CA SER A 123 8.06 4.09 3.36
C SER A 123 8.62 5.51 3.21
N VAL A 124 9.90 5.61 2.85
CA VAL A 124 10.58 6.89 2.64
C VAL A 124 9.90 7.74 1.56
N SER A 125 9.37 7.10 0.51
CA SER A 125 8.66 7.79 -0.57
C SER A 125 7.37 8.44 -0.07
N TRP A 126 6.58 7.72 0.74
CA TRP A 126 5.36 8.25 1.35
C TRP A 126 5.67 9.33 2.37
N SER A 127 6.66 9.14 3.25
CA SER A 127 7.09 10.19 4.19
C SER A 127 7.45 11.48 3.46
N ARG A 128 8.18 11.37 2.34
CA ARG A 128 8.53 12.54 1.51
C ARG A 128 7.29 13.21 0.91
N THR A 129 6.35 12.44 0.37
CA THR A 129 5.11 12.98 -0.20
C THR A 129 4.30 13.74 0.86
N LEU A 130 4.04 13.11 2.01
CA LEU A 130 3.27 13.72 3.08
C LEU A 130 3.96 14.97 3.63
N GLN A 131 5.27 14.92 3.87
CA GLN A 131 6.02 16.09 4.32
C GLN A 131 5.94 17.25 3.31
N LYS A 132 5.97 16.96 2.00
CA LYS A 132 5.77 17.98 0.96
C LYS A 132 4.36 18.57 0.99
N ARG A 133 3.32 17.76 1.24
CA ARG A 133 1.95 18.27 1.41
C ARG A 133 1.90 19.26 2.55
N ARG A 134 2.38 18.87 3.74
CA ARG A 134 2.41 19.71 4.94
C ARG A 134 3.14 21.04 4.69
N LEU A 135 4.32 20.99 4.07
CA LEU A 135 5.12 22.20 3.80
C LEU A 135 4.52 23.11 2.71
N SER A 136 3.84 22.54 1.71
CA SER A 136 3.31 23.31 0.58
C SER A 136 1.85 23.73 0.72
N GLY A 137 1.12 23.14 1.69
CA GLY A 137 -0.33 23.32 1.84
C GLY A 137 -1.16 22.73 0.69
N LYS A 138 -0.57 21.83 -0.13
CA LYS A 138 -1.20 21.31 -1.35
C LYS A 138 -1.04 19.80 -1.49
N ILE A 139 -2.07 19.15 -2.05
CA ILE A 139 -1.99 17.75 -2.50
C ILE A 139 -1.34 17.73 -3.89
N GLU A 140 -0.37 16.85 -4.10
CA GLU A 140 0.28 16.67 -5.40
C GLU A 140 -0.67 16.10 -6.46
N ASP A 141 -0.41 16.43 -7.72
CA ASP A 141 -1.18 15.87 -8.83
C ASP A 141 -0.88 14.37 -9.04
N SER A 142 -1.95 13.58 -9.20
CA SER A 142 -1.86 12.15 -9.50
C SER A 142 -2.14 11.80 -10.96
N SER A 143 -2.45 12.78 -11.82
CA SER A 143 -2.91 12.55 -13.20
C SER A 143 -1.92 11.70 -13.99
N ARG A 144 -0.63 12.07 -13.97
CA ARG A 144 0.44 11.34 -14.64
C ARG A 144 0.57 9.90 -14.16
N ARG A 145 0.37 9.64 -12.86
CA ARG A 145 0.46 8.29 -12.28
C ARG A 145 -0.70 7.42 -12.73
N LEU A 146 -1.91 7.96 -12.77
CA LEU A 146 -3.14 7.21 -13.04
C LEU A 146 -3.47 7.08 -14.54
N TRP A 147 -3.06 8.07 -15.34
CA TRP A 147 -3.43 8.16 -16.76
C TRP A 147 -2.24 8.18 -17.73
N GLY A 148 -1.01 8.35 -17.23
CA GLY A 148 0.21 8.38 -18.06
C GLY A 148 0.40 9.66 -18.88
N LYS A 149 -0.48 10.64 -18.73
CA LYS A 149 -0.46 11.97 -19.36
C LYS A 149 -0.45 13.06 -18.30
#